data_AF-A0A1G3PJB8-F1
#
_entry.id   AF-A0A1G3PJB8-F1
#
_cell.length_a   1.000
_cell.length_b   1.000
_cell.length_c   1.000
_cell.angle_alpha   90.00
_cell.angle_beta   90.00
_cell.angle_gamma   90.00
#
_symmetry.space_group_name_H-M   'P 1'
#
loop_
_entity.id
_entity.type
_entity.pdbx_description
1 polymer ?
#
loop_
_entity_poly.entity_id
_entity_poly.type
_entity_poly.pdbx_seq_one_letter_code
_entity_poly.pdbx_strand_id
1 'polypeptide(L)'
;MTKKFFGCVSLFAMILLAGMVSAKMLSHSDPDGFKFDYPDDWSESYDDSVGVPNITYSSADGYAAFGVYVYPKNDKKMTALELLEGTLENLGGENMLSEDRIIPPTAQIKAAGADDAAMGAIEMNQSGFDMLTGITILVKGKKYYMYVQSVVVDYQDTYAPFLGKMAKSFRITGK
;
A
#
# COMPACT_ATOMS: atom_id res chain seq x y z
N MET A 1 2.24 -68.87 -2.82
CA MET A 1 0.96 -68.52 -3.47
C MET A 1 0.80 -67.01 -3.40
N THR A 2 1.07 -66.34 -4.52
CA THR A 2 1.08 -64.87 -4.69
C THR A 2 -0.33 -64.30 -4.74
N LYS A 3 -0.64 -63.28 -3.93
CA LYS A 3 -1.82 -62.42 -4.12
C LYS A 3 -1.38 -60.97 -4.34
N LYS A 4 -1.98 -60.40 -5.38
CA LYS A 4 -1.61 -59.19 -6.11
C LYS A 4 -2.12 -57.93 -5.39
N PHE A 5 -1.31 -56.88 -5.37
CA PHE A 5 -1.73 -55.50 -5.11
C PHE A 5 -2.42 -54.95 -6.36
N PHE A 6 -3.62 -54.39 -6.22
CA PHE A 6 -4.32 -53.67 -7.29
C PHE A 6 -5.21 -52.56 -6.71
N GLY A 7 -5.09 -51.36 -7.30
CA GLY A 7 -6.09 -50.29 -7.28
C GLY A 7 -5.97 -49.33 -6.09
N CYS A 8 -6.08 -48.01 -6.24
CA CYS A 8 -6.47 -47.17 -7.36
C CYS A 8 -5.88 -45.79 -7.07
N VAL A 9 -5.01 -45.27 -7.94
CA VAL A 9 -4.50 -43.89 -7.82
C VAL A 9 -5.56 -42.96 -8.38
N SER A 10 -6.39 -42.40 -7.50
CA SER A 10 -7.35 -41.36 -7.89
C SER A 10 -6.60 -40.06 -8.14
N LEU A 11 -6.37 -39.77 -9.42
CA LEU A 11 -5.87 -38.51 -9.93
C LEU A 11 -6.97 -37.44 -9.76
N PHE A 12 -6.98 -36.73 -8.63
CA PHE A 12 -7.79 -35.51 -8.48
C PHE A 12 -7.12 -34.40 -9.30
N ALA A 13 -7.54 -34.25 -10.55
CA ALA A 13 -7.28 -33.05 -11.32
C ALA A 13 -8.12 -31.89 -10.74
N MET A 14 -7.58 -31.23 -9.71
CA MET A 14 -8.09 -29.92 -9.28
C MET A 14 -7.71 -28.91 -10.37
N ILE A 15 -8.63 -28.69 -11.30
CA ILE A 15 -8.56 -27.56 -12.22
C ILE A 15 -8.84 -26.32 -11.37
N LEU A 16 -7.77 -25.73 -10.81
CA LEU A 16 -7.79 -24.36 -10.32
C LEU A 16 -7.99 -23.46 -11.53
N LEU A 17 -9.26 -23.23 -11.89
CA LEU A 17 -9.65 -22.06 -12.66
C LEU A 17 -9.30 -20.85 -11.78
N ALA A 18 -8.07 -20.38 -11.89
CA ALA A 18 -7.68 -19.02 -11.53
C ALA A 18 -8.40 -18.09 -12.51
N GLY A 19 -9.72 -17.98 -12.36
CA GLY A 19 -10.46 -16.89 -12.95
C GLY A 19 -9.86 -15.63 -12.38
N MET A 20 -9.33 -14.76 -13.26
CA MET A 20 -9.05 -13.38 -12.93
C MET A 20 -10.38 -12.74 -12.55
N VAL A 21 -10.80 -12.92 -11.30
CA VAL A 21 -11.92 -12.18 -10.73
C VAL A 21 -11.43 -10.74 -10.69
N SER A 22 -11.96 -9.91 -11.58
CA SER A 22 -11.75 -8.47 -11.51
C SER A 22 -12.38 -8.00 -10.20
N ALA A 23 -11.59 -7.89 -9.14
CA ALA A 23 -12.06 -7.41 -7.85
C ALA A 23 -12.73 -6.04 -8.03
N LYS A 24 -13.89 -5.87 -7.41
CA LYS A 24 -14.66 -4.62 -7.48
C LYS A 24 -14.00 -3.64 -6.53
N MET A 25 -13.86 -2.37 -6.94
CA MET A 25 -13.38 -1.34 -6.04
C MET A 25 -14.53 -0.80 -5.18
N LEU A 26 -14.37 -0.83 -3.86
CA LEU A 26 -15.18 -0.12 -2.87
C LEU A 26 -14.50 1.20 -2.48
N SER A 27 -15.17 2.04 -1.70
CA SER A 27 -14.64 3.35 -1.29
C SER A 27 -14.62 3.46 0.23
N HIS A 28 -13.46 3.80 0.78
CA HIS A 28 -13.25 4.15 2.18
C HIS A 28 -13.38 5.65 2.35
N SER A 29 -14.03 6.10 3.42
CA SER A 29 -14.07 7.53 3.79
C SER A 29 -13.83 7.66 5.28
N ASP A 30 -12.76 8.35 5.63
CA ASP A 30 -12.26 8.40 6.99
C ASP A 30 -12.61 9.71 7.71
N PRO A 31 -13.00 9.68 8.99
CA PRO A 31 -13.22 10.89 9.79
C PRO A 31 -12.01 11.85 9.83
N ASP A 32 -10.79 11.35 9.66
CA ASP A 32 -9.57 12.18 9.64
C ASP A 32 -9.36 12.96 8.33
N GLY A 33 -10.34 12.87 7.44
CA GLY A 33 -10.44 13.74 6.27
C GLY A 33 -9.67 13.21 5.07
N PHE A 34 -9.71 11.91 4.84
CA PHE A 34 -9.24 11.30 3.59
C PHE A 34 -10.24 10.27 3.07
N LYS A 35 -10.09 9.90 1.80
CA LYS A 35 -10.81 8.81 1.16
C LYS A 35 -9.95 8.15 0.09
N PHE A 36 -10.20 6.90 -0.21
CA PHE A 36 -9.61 6.17 -1.33
C PHE A 36 -10.47 4.97 -1.68
N ASP A 37 -10.22 4.38 -2.84
CA ASP A 37 -10.89 3.17 -3.28
C ASP A 37 -10.01 1.94 -3.03
N TYR A 38 -10.59 0.81 -2.65
CA TYR A 38 -9.90 -0.45 -2.30
C TYR A 38 -10.62 -1.68 -2.88
N PRO A 39 -9.94 -2.81 -3.14
CA PRO A 39 -10.59 -4.03 -3.62
C PRO A 39 -11.54 -4.64 -2.58
N ASP A 40 -12.69 -5.16 -3.01
CA ASP A 40 -13.75 -5.68 -2.15
C ASP A 40 -13.39 -6.96 -1.37
N ASP A 41 -12.34 -7.65 -1.79
CA ASP A 41 -11.80 -8.86 -1.17
C ASP A 41 -10.62 -8.58 -0.22
N TRP A 42 -10.22 -7.32 -0.03
CA TRP A 42 -9.16 -6.94 0.90
C TRP A 42 -9.69 -6.80 2.32
N SER A 43 -8.90 -7.26 3.28
CA SER A 43 -9.23 -7.19 4.70
C SER A 43 -8.70 -5.90 5.31
N GLU A 44 -9.56 -5.22 6.08
CA GLU A 44 -9.25 -4.00 6.79
C GLU A 44 -8.74 -4.31 8.21
N SER A 45 -7.75 -3.56 8.66
CA SER A 45 -7.21 -3.61 10.01
C SER A 45 -6.87 -2.21 10.52
N TYR A 46 -6.96 -2.04 11.83
CA TYR A 46 -6.70 -0.78 12.52
C TYR A 46 -5.63 -0.99 13.58
N ASP A 47 -4.66 -0.09 13.63
CA ASP A 47 -3.62 -0.04 14.64
C ASP A 47 -3.41 1.40 15.10
N ASP A 48 -3.46 1.63 16.41
CA ASP A 48 -3.17 2.91 17.05
C ASP A 48 -2.09 2.79 18.13
N SER A 49 -1.42 1.64 18.21
CA SER A 49 -0.46 1.30 19.26
C SER A 49 0.74 2.26 19.37
N VAL A 50 1.03 2.98 18.28
CA VAL A 50 2.10 3.98 18.18
C VAL A 50 1.60 5.42 18.25
N GLY A 51 0.33 5.64 18.63
CA GLY A 51 -0.27 6.97 18.79
C GLY A 51 -0.55 7.71 17.47
N VAL A 52 -0.47 7.00 16.34
CA VAL A 52 -0.79 7.50 15.00
C VAL A 52 -1.86 6.58 14.43
N PRO A 53 -3.08 7.06 14.14
CA PRO A 53 -4.11 6.24 13.50
C PRO A 53 -3.57 5.65 12.20
N ASN A 54 -3.54 4.32 12.14
CA ASN A 54 -3.20 3.54 10.97
C ASN A 54 -4.39 2.68 10.56
N ILE A 55 -4.82 2.84 9.31
CA ILE A 55 -5.71 1.90 8.65
C ILE A 55 -4.94 1.16 7.57
N THR A 56 -4.97 -0.16 7.60
CA THR A 56 -4.29 -1.00 6.62
C THR A 56 -5.27 -1.96 5.96
N TYR A 57 -5.28 -1.94 4.63
CA TYR A 57 -5.98 -2.93 3.81
C TYR A 57 -4.97 -3.92 3.25
N SER A 58 -5.22 -5.22 3.38
CA SER A 58 -4.32 -6.28 2.91
C SER A 58 -5.04 -7.27 1.99
N SER A 59 -4.33 -7.80 1.00
CA SER A 59 -4.82 -8.90 0.18
C SER A 59 -5.07 -10.15 1.02
N ALA A 60 -5.99 -11.02 0.59
CA ALA A 60 -6.39 -12.22 1.34
C ALA A 60 -5.23 -13.20 1.62
N ASP A 61 -4.20 -13.19 0.77
CA ASP A 61 -2.97 -13.99 0.91
C ASP A 61 -1.82 -13.25 1.59
N GLY A 62 -1.99 -11.96 1.92
CA GLY A 62 -1.00 -11.14 2.62
C GLY A 62 0.18 -10.69 1.77
N TYR A 63 0.16 -10.87 0.45
CA TYR A 63 1.26 -10.47 -0.45
C TYR A 63 1.22 -9.00 -0.88
N ALA A 64 0.16 -8.28 -0.58
CA ALA A 64 0.09 -6.83 -0.78
C ALA A 64 -0.69 -6.14 0.34
N ALA A 65 -0.29 -4.89 0.63
CA ALA A 65 -1.00 -4.04 1.57
C ALA A 65 -0.95 -2.57 1.20
N PHE A 66 -1.97 -1.82 1.62
CA PHE A 66 -2.07 -0.37 1.52
C PHE A 66 -2.43 0.20 2.90
N GLY A 67 -1.44 0.83 3.53
CA GLY A 67 -1.59 1.49 4.84
C GLY A 67 -1.75 3.00 4.68
N VAL A 68 -2.57 3.64 5.51
CA VAL A 68 -2.69 5.10 5.61
C VAL A 68 -2.47 5.51 7.05
N TYR A 69 -1.56 6.46 7.25
CA TYR A 69 -1.18 7.04 8.52
C TYR A 69 -1.52 8.53 8.51
N VAL A 70 -2.22 8.99 9.54
CA VAL A 70 -2.52 10.42 9.72
C VAL A 70 -1.77 10.94 10.93
N TYR A 71 -0.71 11.72 10.69
CA TYR A 71 0.08 12.26 11.78
C TYR A 71 -0.59 13.51 12.35
N PRO A 72 -0.66 13.63 13.69
CA PRO A 72 -1.20 14.81 14.33
C PRO A 72 -0.37 16.06 13.98
N LYS A 73 -1.02 17.20 14.12
CA LYS A 73 -0.49 18.52 13.77
C LYS A 73 0.89 18.75 14.41
N ASN A 74 1.94 18.90 13.59
CA ASN A 74 3.24 19.35 14.07
C ASN A 74 3.28 20.89 14.12
N ASP A 75 3.79 21.45 15.21
CA ASP A 75 4.00 22.89 15.33
C ASP A 75 5.14 23.38 14.45
N LYS A 76 6.06 22.48 14.07
CA LYS A 76 7.07 22.70 13.04
C LYS A 76 6.48 22.36 11.68
N LYS A 77 6.53 23.33 10.76
CA LYS A 77 6.26 23.08 9.34
C LYS A 77 7.44 22.28 8.79
N MET A 78 7.17 21.06 8.35
CA MET A 78 8.09 20.26 7.55
C MET A 78 7.48 20.08 6.15
N THR A 79 8.34 20.08 5.14
CA THR A 79 7.98 19.72 3.78
C THR A 79 7.72 18.23 3.67
N ALA A 80 6.99 17.81 2.64
CA ALA A 80 6.78 16.38 2.37
C ALA A 80 8.11 15.66 2.12
N LEU A 81 9.08 16.34 1.50
CA LEU A 81 10.41 15.79 1.22
C LEU A 81 11.21 15.53 2.50
N GLU A 82 11.29 16.49 3.43
CA GLU A 82 12.00 16.29 4.71
C GLU A 82 11.39 15.15 5.52
N LEU A 83 10.05 15.02 5.49
CA LEU A 83 9.37 13.90 6.14
C LEU A 83 9.70 12.57 5.47
N LEU A 84 9.81 12.55 4.14
CA LEU A 84 10.14 11.34 3.39
C LEU A 84 11.57 10.90 3.69
N GLU A 85 12.52 11.83 3.66
CA GLU A 85 13.92 11.56 3.98
C GLU A 85 14.06 10.98 5.40
N GLY A 86 13.44 11.59 6.41
CA GLY A 86 13.44 11.05 7.76
C GLY A 86 12.74 9.68 7.87
N THR A 87 11.70 9.43 7.06
CA THR A 87 11.02 8.12 7.02
C THR A 87 11.96 7.05 6.43
N LEU A 88 12.63 7.36 5.32
CA LEU A 88 13.57 6.45 4.67
C LEU A 88 14.79 6.16 5.54
N GLU A 89 15.33 7.18 6.22
CA GLU A 89 16.43 7.04 7.17
C GLU A 89 16.04 6.09 8.32
N ASN A 90 14.85 6.26 8.91
CA ASN A 90 14.36 5.37 9.97
C ASN A 90 14.16 3.92 9.51
N LEU A 91 13.80 3.72 8.24
CA LEU A 91 13.66 2.40 7.64
C LEU A 91 14.99 1.80 7.19
N GLY A 92 16.08 2.59 7.20
CA GLY A 92 17.39 2.17 6.69
C GLY A 92 17.39 1.89 5.18
N GLY A 93 16.46 2.49 4.44
CA GLY A 93 16.24 2.23 3.02
C GLY A 93 16.75 3.37 2.13
N GLU A 94 17.38 3.02 1.01
CA GLU A 94 17.75 3.99 -0.04
C GLU A 94 16.59 4.16 -1.03
N ASN A 95 16.27 5.41 -1.39
CA ASN A 95 15.20 5.68 -2.34
C ASN A 95 15.58 5.18 -3.74
N MET A 96 14.77 4.28 -4.29
CA MET A 96 14.94 3.71 -5.63
C MET A 96 14.34 4.58 -6.73
N LEU A 97 13.57 5.62 -6.37
CA LEU A 97 13.04 6.56 -7.35
C LEU A 97 14.13 7.51 -7.83
N SER A 98 14.12 7.82 -9.12
CA SER A 98 14.93 8.91 -9.68
C SER A 98 14.48 10.26 -9.11
N GLU A 99 15.40 11.21 -9.02
CA GLU A 99 15.16 12.54 -8.41
C GLU A 99 13.93 13.26 -8.99
N ASP A 100 13.70 13.14 -10.30
CA ASP A 100 12.56 13.72 -11.01
C ASP A 100 11.21 13.07 -10.69
N ARG A 101 11.21 11.93 -10.01
CA ARG A 101 10.01 11.18 -9.59
C ARG A 101 9.71 11.29 -8.10
N ILE A 102 10.63 11.87 -7.31
CA ILE A 102 10.43 12.06 -5.87
C ILE A 102 9.32 13.07 -5.62
N ILE A 103 9.27 14.16 -6.39
CA ILE A 103 8.22 15.18 -6.27
C ILE A 103 7.18 14.97 -7.38
N PRO A 104 5.92 14.62 -7.06
CA PRO A 104 4.89 14.44 -8.07
C PRO A 104 4.59 15.75 -8.83
N PRO A 105 4.08 15.67 -10.06
CA PRO A 105 3.61 16.86 -10.78
C PRO A 105 2.55 17.62 -9.97
N THR A 106 2.60 18.95 -9.96
CA THR A 106 1.68 19.82 -9.20
C THR A 106 0.20 19.50 -9.43
N ALA A 107 -0.17 19.09 -10.65
CA ALA A 107 -1.53 18.70 -10.97
C ALA A 107 -1.99 17.47 -10.16
N GLN A 108 -1.11 16.50 -9.93
CA GLN A 108 -1.40 15.31 -9.13
C GLN A 108 -1.49 15.65 -7.63
N ILE A 109 -0.59 16.51 -7.14
CA ILE A 109 -0.61 17.01 -5.75
C ILE A 109 -1.96 17.70 -5.45
N LYS A 110 -2.37 18.62 -6.33
CA LYS A 110 -3.66 19.32 -6.21
C LYS A 110 -4.85 18.38 -6.37
N ALA A 111 -4.77 17.41 -7.26
CA ALA A 111 -5.82 16.40 -7.43
C ALA A 111 -5.99 15.57 -6.15
N ALA A 112 -4.91 15.25 -5.43
CA ALA A 112 -4.95 14.59 -4.13
C ALA A 112 -5.47 15.51 -3.00
N GLY A 113 -5.65 16.81 -3.26
CA GLY A 113 -6.10 17.79 -2.27
C GLY A 113 -5.00 18.25 -1.31
N ALA A 114 -3.73 18.03 -1.67
CA ALA A 114 -2.55 18.40 -0.88
C ALA A 114 -1.94 19.74 -1.36
N ASP A 115 -1.15 20.36 -0.48
CA ASP A 115 -0.34 21.55 -0.76
C ASP A 115 1.08 21.18 -1.20
N ASP A 116 1.62 20.06 -0.68
CA ASP A 116 2.96 19.54 -0.95
C ASP A 116 2.94 18.00 -0.93
N ALA A 117 3.85 17.37 -1.66
CA ALA A 117 3.95 15.92 -1.75
C ALA A 117 5.36 15.42 -2.09
N ALA A 118 5.71 14.26 -1.55
CA ALA A 118 6.92 13.53 -1.91
C ALA A 118 6.65 12.02 -1.94
N MET A 119 7.35 11.31 -2.80
CA MET A 119 7.25 9.88 -3.03
C MET A 119 8.63 9.22 -2.93
N GLY A 120 8.66 8.04 -2.32
CA GLY A 120 9.82 7.17 -2.30
C GLY A 120 9.42 5.73 -2.60
N ALA A 121 10.40 4.95 -3.01
CA ALA A 121 10.27 3.50 -3.13
C ALA A 121 11.53 2.85 -2.55
N ILE A 122 11.37 1.77 -1.80
CA ILE A 122 12.46 0.99 -1.22
C ILE A 122 12.18 -0.49 -1.41
N GLU A 123 13.23 -1.28 -1.45
CA GLU A 123 13.17 -2.73 -1.38
C GLU A 123 13.64 -3.17 0.01
N MET A 124 12.90 -4.07 0.64
CA MET A 124 13.25 -4.58 1.97
C MET A 124 12.91 -6.06 2.10
N ASN A 125 13.69 -6.78 2.90
CA ASN A 125 13.36 -8.14 3.29
C ASN A 125 12.55 -8.09 4.60
N GLN A 126 11.30 -8.54 4.55
CA GLN A 126 10.41 -8.61 5.71
C GLN A 126 9.88 -10.04 5.85
N SER A 127 10.14 -10.66 7.01
CA SER A 127 9.67 -12.01 7.32
C SER A 127 10.06 -13.07 6.28
N GLY A 128 11.21 -12.89 5.60
CA GLY A 128 11.71 -13.79 4.57
C GLY A 128 11.17 -13.52 3.16
N PHE A 129 10.38 -12.47 2.96
CA PHE A 129 9.94 -12.02 1.65
C PHE A 129 10.65 -10.74 1.23
N ASP A 130 11.09 -10.69 -0.02
CA ASP A 130 11.55 -9.45 -0.64
C ASP A 130 10.32 -8.64 -1.05
N MET A 131 10.23 -7.42 -0.54
CA MET A 131 9.08 -6.55 -0.72
C MET A 131 9.48 -5.22 -1.37
N LEU A 132 8.69 -4.79 -2.35
CA LEU A 132 8.71 -3.43 -2.86
C LEU A 132 7.74 -2.59 -2.04
N THR A 133 8.26 -1.53 -1.43
CA THR A 133 7.49 -0.61 -0.58
C THR A 133 7.54 0.80 -1.17
N GLY A 134 6.39 1.30 -1.61
CA GLY A 134 6.19 2.70 -2.01
C GLY A 134 5.65 3.52 -0.84
N ILE A 135 6.24 4.68 -0.60
CA ILE A 135 5.84 5.62 0.45
C ILE A 135 5.44 6.92 -0.24
N THR A 136 4.27 7.45 0.09
CA THR A 136 3.86 8.79 -0.37
C THR A 136 3.45 9.62 0.82
N ILE A 137 4.03 10.81 0.93
CA ILE A 137 3.69 11.81 1.94
C ILE A 137 2.99 12.97 1.25
N LEU A 138 1.86 13.37 1.81
CA LEU A 138 1.02 14.47 1.36
C LEU A 138 0.82 15.44 2.54
N VAL A 139 1.09 16.72 2.32
CA VAL A 139 0.92 17.77 3.32
C VAL A 139 -0.31 18.59 2.97
N LYS A 140 -1.18 18.86 3.96
CA LYS A 140 -2.26 19.85 3.83
C LYS A 140 -2.31 20.73 5.07
N GLY A 141 -2.00 22.02 4.91
CA GLY A 141 -1.90 22.97 6.00
C GLY A 141 -0.83 22.56 7.03
N LYS A 142 -1.26 21.98 8.15
CA LYS A 142 -0.37 21.48 9.22
C LYS A 142 -0.54 19.98 9.49
N LYS A 143 -1.30 19.28 8.64
CA LYS A 143 -1.53 17.83 8.72
C LYS A 143 -0.70 17.13 7.66
N TYR A 144 -0.26 15.92 8.00
CA TYR A 144 0.48 15.06 7.10
C TYR A 144 -0.24 13.73 6.97
N TYR A 145 -0.44 13.32 5.73
CA TYR A 145 -1.02 12.04 5.36
C TYR A 145 0.09 11.24 4.70
N MET A 146 0.39 10.07 5.22
CA MET A 146 1.31 9.14 4.60
C MET A 146 0.53 7.91 4.18
N TYR A 147 0.64 7.49 2.93
CA TYR A 147 0.21 6.15 2.55
C TYR A 147 1.40 5.31 2.11
N VAL A 148 1.35 4.05 2.47
CA VAL A 148 2.39 3.05 2.20
C VAL A 148 1.77 1.93 1.41
N GLN A 149 2.39 1.59 0.29
CA GLN A 149 2.01 0.50 -0.59
C GLN A 149 3.11 -0.54 -0.50
N SER A 150 2.78 -1.77 -0.15
CA SER A 150 3.77 -2.86 -0.10
C SER A 150 3.29 -4.02 -0.93
N VAL A 151 4.22 -4.70 -1.60
CA VAL A 151 3.96 -5.90 -2.38
C VAL A 151 5.18 -6.80 -2.37
N VAL A 152 4.97 -8.10 -2.18
CA VAL A 152 6.03 -9.11 -2.37
C VAL A 152 6.44 -9.11 -3.84
N VAL A 153 7.74 -9.07 -4.12
CA VAL A 153 8.31 -8.92 -5.48
C VAL A 153 7.69 -9.91 -6.46
N ASP A 154 7.58 -11.19 -6.08
CA ASP A 154 7.02 -12.26 -6.91
C ASP A 154 5.53 -12.05 -7.30
N TYR A 155 4.81 -11.18 -6.59
CA TYR A 155 3.40 -10.88 -6.80
C TYR A 155 3.15 -9.45 -7.31
N GLN A 156 4.21 -8.74 -7.70
CA GLN A 156 4.12 -7.36 -8.19
C GLN A 156 3.14 -7.22 -9.36
N ASP A 157 3.24 -8.08 -10.38
CA ASP A 157 2.39 -8.02 -11.57
C ASP A 157 0.90 -8.22 -11.24
N THR A 158 0.62 -8.99 -10.19
CA THR A 158 -0.74 -9.25 -9.71
C THR A 158 -1.31 -8.04 -8.98
N TYR A 159 -0.55 -7.44 -8.06
CA TYR A 159 -1.09 -6.43 -7.13
C TYR A 159 -0.79 -4.97 -7.48
N ALA A 160 0.26 -4.69 -8.26
CA ALA A 160 0.61 -3.33 -8.68
C ALA A 160 -0.55 -2.58 -9.37
N PRO A 161 -1.40 -3.21 -10.22
CA PRO A 161 -2.57 -2.54 -10.79
C PRO A 161 -3.59 -2.08 -9.74
N PHE A 162 -3.81 -2.88 -8.70
CA PHE A 162 -4.74 -2.53 -7.61
C PHE A 162 -4.15 -1.42 -6.75
N LEU A 163 -2.92 -1.58 -6.26
CA LEU A 163 -2.20 -0.56 -5.52
C LEU A 163 -2.16 0.78 -6.29
N GLY A 164 -1.85 0.74 -7.58
CA GLY A 164 -1.86 1.92 -8.44
C GLY A 164 -3.24 2.61 -8.54
N LYS A 165 -4.34 1.84 -8.53
CA LYS A 165 -5.71 2.40 -8.47
C LYS A 165 -6.00 3.03 -7.12
N MET A 166 -5.62 2.39 -6.02
CA MET A 166 -5.79 2.91 -4.65
C MET A 166 -5.06 4.25 -4.46
N ALA A 167 -3.79 4.32 -4.88
CA ALA A 167 -3.02 5.56 -4.82
C ALA A 167 -3.65 6.68 -5.68
N LYS A 168 -4.11 6.35 -6.90
CA LYS A 168 -4.74 7.32 -7.81
C LYS A 168 -6.11 7.80 -7.32
N SER A 169 -6.82 7.03 -6.51
CA SER A 169 -8.11 7.40 -5.94
C SER A 169 -7.98 8.12 -4.59
N PHE A 170 -6.81 8.12 -3.96
CA PHE A 170 -6.57 8.80 -2.67
C PHE A 170 -6.82 10.31 -2.74
N ARG A 171 -7.66 10.84 -1.84
CA ARG A 171 -7.99 12.26 -1.75
C ARG A 171 -8.04 12.71 -0.30
N ILE A 172 -7.44 13.86 0.00
CA ILE A 172 -7.66 14.58 1.25
C ILE A 172 -8.96 15.38 1.13
N THR A 173 -9.93 15.03 1.96
CA THR A 173 -11.26 15.66 2.04
C THR A 173 -11.37 16.66 3.19
N GLY A 174 -10.47 16.58 4.18
CA GLY A 174 -10.38 17.51 5.29
C GLY A 174 -9.99 18.93 4.84
N LYS A 175 -10.39 19.92 5.64
CA LYS A 175 -9.97 21.33 5.47
C LYS A 175 -8.60 21.57 6.07
#